data_AF-A0A0B8P834-F1
#
_entry.id   AF-A0A0B8P834-F1
#
_cell.length_a   1.000
_cell.length_b   1.000
_cell.length_c   1.000
_cell.angle_alpha   90.00
_cell.angle_beta   90.00
_cell.angle_gamma   90.00
#
_symmetry.space_group_name_H-M   'P 1'
#
loop_
_entity.id
_entity.type
_entity.pdbx_description
1 polymer ?
#
loop_
_entity_poly.entity_id
_entity_poly.type
_entity_poly.pdbx_seq_one_letter_code
_entity_poly.pdbx_strand_id
1 'polypeptide(L)'
;MLARKMSKIVVFINTKKPFSPNKKKPLDSGVNKSLKALFIPIDNFWKKEDFSTNVVFENGKEELINLIEHFRTLVKEETSSEEYIAKTALFAKTNLVTIENKHYGIEAGHEVEITWVYNCRSSAWERKLKDKDLAKLIAKKKRLIGNQKGLEDFPHYGTFFENIRGVVELSKVQTNLLTNLSYWVAKKALKDI
;
A
#
# COMPACT_ATOMS: atom_id res chain seq x y z
N MET A 1 10.20 -14.17 7.27
CA MET A 1 11.39 -13.29 7.08
C MET A 1 11.99 -12.90 8.43
N LEU A 2 11.19 -12.35 9.35
CA LEU A 2 11.63 -12.03 10.72
C LEU A 2 12.15 -13.25 11.49
N ALA A 3 11.43 -14.38 11.48
CA ALA A 3 11.91 -15.66 12.04
C ALA A 3 13.22 -16.18 11.41
N ARG A 4 13.57 -15.68 10.21
CA ARG A 4 14.83 -16.01 9.52
C ARG A 4 15.92 -14.94 9.74
N LYS A 5 15.69 -14.00 10.68
CA LYS A 5 16.61 -12.91 11.07
C LYS A 5 17.12 -12.05 9.90
N MET A 6 16.25 -11.80 8.92
CA MET A 6 16.55 -10.86 7.84
C MET A 6 16.62 -9.43 8.41
N SER A 7 17.69 -8.69 8.11
CA SER A 7 17.90 -7.32 8.59
C SER A 7 17.29 -6.24 7.69
N LYS A 8 16.96 -6.58 6.43
CA LYS A 8 16.32 -5.68 5.47
C LYS A 8 15.13 -6.38 4.82
N ILE A 9 13.97 -5.74 4.85
CA ILE A 9 12.73 -6.26 4.28
C ILE A 9 12.05 -5.18 3.43
N VAL A 10 11.57 -5.56 2.25
CA VAL A 10 10.71 -4.70 1.43
C VAL A 10 9.30 -5.29 1.45
N VAL A 11 8.32 -4.50 1.89
CA VAL A 11 6.92 -4.93 2.00
C VAL A 11 6.07 -4.13 1.02
N PHE A 12 5.51 -4.81 0.03
CA PHE A 12 4.52 -4.24 -0.88
C PHE A 12 3.11 -4.35 -0.29
N ILE A 13 2.55 -3.22 0.11
CA ILE A 13 1.21 -3.10 0.68
C ILE A 13 0.22 -2.94 -0.48
N ASN A 14 -0.34 -4.07 -0.91
CA ASN A 14 -1.38 -4.13 -1.92
C ASN A 14 -2.76 -4.12 -1.24
N THR A 15 -3.60 -3.17 -1.63
CA THR A 15 -4.96 -2.98 -1.08
C THR A 15 -5.97 -2.83 -2.20
N LYS A 16 -7.25 -3.09 -1.89
CA LYS A 16 -8.39 -2.85 -2.80
C LYS A 16 -8.84 -1.38 -2.85
N LYS A 17 -8.20 -0.50 -2.08
CA LYS A 17 -8.59 0.91 -1.95
C LYS A 17 -7.34 1.79 -1.82
N PRO A 18 -7.38 3.01 -2.38
CA PRO A 18 -6.35 4.01 -2.14
C PRO A 18 -6.15 4.28 -0.65
N PHE A 19 -4.93 4.64 -0.27
CA PHE A 19 -4.65 5.19 1.06
C PHE A 19 -5.49 6.45 1.26
N SER A 20 -6.15 6.57 2.42
CA SER A 20 -6.94 7.75 2.77
C SER A 20 -6.52 8.23 4.16
N PRO A 21 -5.82 9.37 4.29
CA PRO A 21 -5.33 9.86 5.56
C PRO A 21 -6.44 10.47 6.42
N ASN A 22 -6.34 10.30 7.74
CA ASN A 22 -7.17 10.98 8.73
C ASN A 22 -6.30 11.82 9.67
N LYS A 23 -6.32 13.15 9.48
CA LYS A 23 -5.49 14.10 10.25
C LYS A 23 -5.80 14.12 11.75
N LYS A 24 -7.05 13.89 12.15
CA LYS A 24 -7.47 13.98 13.55
C LYS A 24 -7.24 12.67 14.30
N LYS A 25 -7.35 11.55 13.58
CA LYS A 25 -7.21 10.20 14.12
C LYS A 25 -6.38 9.37 13.14
N PRO A 26 -5.03 9.43 13.21
CA PRO A 26 -4.17 8.75 12.24
C PRO A 26 -4.45 7.25 12.14
N LEU A 27 -4.75 6.58 13.26
CA LEU A 27 -5.09 5.15 13.28
C LEU A 27 -6.38 4.81 12.52
N ASP A 28 -7.26 5.77 12.28
CA ASP A 28 -8.48 5.60 11.48
C ASP A 28 -8.22 5.82 9.97
N SER A 29 -6.98 6.12 9.57
CA SER A 29 -6.60 6.21 8.16
C SER A 29 -6.82 4.86 7.44
N GLY A 30 -7.12 4.95 6.15
CA GLY A 30 -7.34 3.84 5.21
C GLY A 30 -6.06 3.06 4.88
N VAL A 31 -5.41 2.50 5.90
CA VAL A 31 -4.26 1.59 5.77
C VAL A 31 -4.73 0.14 5.89
N ASN A 32 -4.02 -0.76 5.20
CA ASN A 32 -4.25 -2.20 5.25
C ASN A 32 -4.32 -2.72 6.71
N LYS A 33 -5.36 -3.49 7.04
CA LYS A 33 -5.55 -4.03 8.41
C LYS A 33 -4.42 -4.97 8.83
N SER A 34 -3.94 -5.81 7.92
CA SER A 34 -2.81 -6.72 8.16
C SER A 34 -1.52 -5.95 8.43
N LEU A 35 -1.32 -4.77 7.83
CA LEU A 35 -0.21 -3.89 8.20
C LEU A 35 -0.36 -3.42 9.66
N LYS A 36 -1.52 -2.87 10.02
CA LYS A 36 -1.77 -2.37 11.39
C LYS A 36 -1.55 -3.47 12.44
N ALA A 37 -1.93 -4.71 12.11
CA ALA A 37 -1.83 -5.86 13.00
C ALA A 37 -0.38 -6.22 13.39
N LEU A 38 0.61 -5.80 12.59
CA LEU A 38 2.03 -5.98 12.93
C LEU A 38 2.46 -5.14 14.14
N PHE A 39 1.71 -4.08 14.43
CA PHE A 39 2.08 -3.03 15.37
C PHE A 39 1.18 -2.96 16.59
N ILE A 40 -0.11 -3.27 16.44
CA ILE A 40 -1.10 -3.19 17.52
C ILE A 40 -2.07 -4.37 17.46
N PRO A 41 -2.65 -4.78 18.60
CA PRO A 41 -3.73 -5.77 18.61
C PRO A 41 -4.94 -5.25 17.84
N ILE A 42 -5.55 -6.11 17.02
CA ILE A 42 -6.77 -5.77 16.27
C ILE A 42 -7.70 -6.97 16.24
N ASP A 43 -8.94 -6.76 16.67
CA ASP A 43 -9.99 -7.75 16.53
C ASP A 43 -10.74 -7.58 15.20
N ASN A 44 -11.13 -8.70 14.61
CA ASN A 44 -12.10 -8.71 13.53
C ASN A 44 -13.49 -8.99 14.10
N PHE A 45 -14.47 -8.12 13.79
CA PHE A 45 -15.88 -8.29 14.17
C PHE A 45 -16.45 -9.67 13.82
N TRP A 46 -15.93 -10.30 12.76
CA TRP A 46 -16.38 -11.62 12.31
C TRP A 46 -15.53 -12.78 12.84
N LYS A 47 -14.50 -12.53 13.66
CA LYS A 47 -13.55 -13.49 14.25
C LYS A 47 -12.96 -14.55 13.29
N LYS A 48 -13.04 -14.34 11.97
CA LYS A 48 -12.53 -15.30 10.98
C LYS A 48 -11.00 -15.41 11.02
N GLU A 49 -10.31 -14.39 11.53
CA GLU A 49 -8.86 -14.32 11.69
C GLU A 49 -8.52 -13.48 12.93
N ASP A 50 -7.63 -13.99 13.80
CA ASP A 50 -7.13 -13.30 15.00
C ASP A 50 -5.83 -12.56 14.68
N PHE A 51 -5.96 -11.29 14.32
CA PHE A 51 -4.84 -10.42 14.01
C PHE A 51 -4.06 -9.96 15.24
N SER A 52 -4.60 -10.14 16.46
CA SER A 52 -3.88 -9.76 17.68
C SER A 52 -2.61 -10.59 17.88
N THR A 53 -2.55 -11.78 17.29
CA THR A 53 -1.36 -12.64 17.27
C THR A 53 -0.23 -12.10 16.39
N ASN A 54 -0.46 -11.10 15.54
CA ASN A 54 0.54 -10.58 14.60
C ASN A 54 1.40 -9.45 15.16
N VAL A 55 1.22 -9.05 16.42
CA VAL A 55 2.02 -7.96 17.00
C VAL A 55 3.48 -8.43 17.11
N VAL A 56 4.38 -7.74 16.41
CA VAL A 56 5.78 -8.17 16.24
C VAL A 56 6.81 -7.06 16.45
N PHE A 57 6.40 -5.79 16.60
CA PHE A 57 7.33 -4.67 16.77
C PHE A 57 7.16 -3.96 18.11
N GLU A 58 8.28 -3.56 18.68
CA GLU A 58 8.33 -2.74 19.89
C GLU A 58 7.79 -1.33 19.62
N ASN A 59 7.17 -0.70 20.63
CA ASN A 59 6.54 0.63 20.51
C ASN A 59 5.55 0.75 19.33
N GLY A 60 4.92 -0.37 18.93
CA GLY A 60 4.28 -0.47 17.63
C GLY A 60 3.19 0.57 17.34
N LYS A 61 2.42 1.00 18.35
CA LYS A 61 1.40 2.04 18.16
C LYS A 61 2.00 3.35 17.65
N GLU A 62 3.13 3.79 18.22
CA GLU A 62 3.79 5.03 17.84
C GLU A 62 4.44 4.91 16.46
N GLU A 63 5.12 3.79 16.20
CA GLU A 63 5.70 3.48 14.89
C GLU A 63 4.65 3.45 13.77
N LEU A 64 3.48 2.86 14.04
CA LEU A 64 2.37 2.86 13.09
C LEU A 64 1.85 4.27 12.82
N ILE A 65 1.74 5.12 13.84
CA ILE A 65 1.33 6.52 13.67
C ILE A 65 2.37 7.27 12.84
N ASN A 66 3.66 7.11 13.14
CA ASN A 66 4.76 7.73 12.40
C ASN A 66 4.75 7.31 10.93
N LEU A 67 4.54 6.03 10.64
CA LEU A 67 4.40 5.50 9.28
C LEU A 67 3.21 6.14 8.54
N ILE A 68 2.04 6.21 9.17
CA ILE A 68 0.83 6.81 8.59
C ILE A 68 1.02 8.30 8.31
N GLU A 69 1.59 9.02 9.25
CA GLU A 69 1.87 10.46 9.09
C GLU A 69 2.91 10.69 7.99
N HIS A 70 3.94 9.86 7.90
CA HIS A 70 4.89 9.93 6.80
C HIS A 70 4.19 9.75 5.44
N PHE A 71 3.38 8.70 5.29
CA PHE A 71 2.57 8.51 4.08
C PHE A 71 1.66 9.71 3.78
N ARG A 72 1.03 10.31 4.79
CA ARG A 72 0.20 11.51 4.64
C ARG A 72 0.98 12.67 4.02
N THR A 73 2.25 12.88 4.39
CA THR A 73 3.07 13.96 3.78
C THR A 73 3.38 13.74 2.31
N LEU A 74 3.40 12.48 1.87
CA LEU A 74 3.76 12.07 0.50
C LEU A 74 2.59 12.04 -0.46
N VAL A 75 1.35 12.12 0.05
CA VAL A 75 0.15 12.16 -0.79
C VAL A 75 -0.41 13.57 -0.96
N LYS A 76 -1.24 13.72 -1.98
CA LYS A 76 -2.09 14.89 -2.21
C LYS A 76 -3.46 14.42 -2.65
N GLU A 77 -4.48 15.22 -2.43
CA GLU A 77 -5.81 14.98 -2.98
C GLU A 77 -5.81 15.29 -4.48
N GLU A 78 -6.39 14.39 -5.28
CA GLU A 78 -6.65 14.56 -6.70
C GLU A 78 -8.14 14.78 -6.90
N THR A 79 -8.54 16.04 -7.06
CA THR A 79 -9.94 16.48 -7.12
C THR A 79 -10.71 15.83 -8.26
N SER A 80 -10.03 15.49 -9.37
CA SER A 80 -10.69 14.87 -10.51
C SER A 80 -11.14 13.42 -10.28
N SER A 81 -10.46 12.69 -9.39
CA SER A 81 -10.80 11.31 -9.01
C SER A 81 -11.32 11.17 -7.58
N GLU A 82 -11.24 12.22 -6.75
CA GLU A 82 -11.57 12.20 -5.32
C GLU A 82 -10.72 11.17 -4.53
N GLU A 83 -9.48 10.94 -4.98
CA GLU A 83 -8.53 10.01 -4.38
C GLU A 83 -7.32 10.76 -3.83
N TYR A 84 -6.68 10.22 -2.79
CA TYR A 84 -5.33 10.63 -2.45
C TYR A 84 -4.32 9.85 -3.29
N ILE A 85 -3.47 10.60 -4.01
CA ILE A 85 -2.42 10.04 -4.87
C ILE A 85 -1.04 10.45 -4.37
N ALA A 86 -0.03 9.63 -4.59
CA ALA A 86 1.34 9.94 -4.27
C ALA A 86 1.85 11.12 -5.12
N LYS A 87 2.60 12.02 -4.49
CA LYS A 87 3.34 13.07 -5.20
C LYS A 87 4.39 12.45 -6.14
N THR A 88 5.10 11.41 -5.68
CA THR A 88 6.17 10.72 -6.42
C THR A 88 6.07 9.19 -6.38
N ALA A 89 6.18 8.60 -5.20
CA ALA A 89 5.97 7.20 -4.88
C ALA A 89 5.61 7.15 -3.39
N LEU A 90 4.71 6.25 -2.98
CA LEU A 90 4.29 6.17 -1.59
C LEU A 90 5.08 5.07 -0.90
N PHE A 91 6.19 5.44 -0.26
CA PHE A 91 6.99 4.53 0.53
C PHE A 91 7.55 5.19 1.78
N ALA A 92 7.92 4.40 2.77
CA ALA A 92 8.56 4.84 3.99
C ALA A 92 9.57 3.78 4.44
N LYS A 93 10.69 4.22 5.01
CA LYS A 93 11.65 3.34 5.69
C LYS A 93 11.47 3.48 7.19
N THR A 94 11.47 2.37 7.91
CA THR A 94 11.43 2.33 9.37
C THR A 94 12.53 1.40 9.86
N ASN A 95 13.20 1.75 10.96
CA ASN A 95 14.06 0.82 11.68
C ASN A 95 13.30 0.37 12.92
N LEU A 96 13.02 -0.92 13.01
CA LEU A 96 12.16 -1.49 14.04
C LEU A 96 12.91 -2.58 14.79
N VAL A 97 12.53 -2.78 16.06
CA VAL A 97 13.03 -3.88 16.89
C VAL A 97 11.89 -4.87 17.10
N THR A 98 12.17 -6.16 16.93
CA THR A 98 11.17 -7.20 17.14
C THR A 98 10.85 -7.40 18.64
N ILE A 99 9.59 -7.69 18.94
CA ILE A 99 9.22 -8.31 20.22
C ILE A 99 9.11 -9.83 20.05
N GLU A 100 9.10 -10.56 21.17
CA GLU A 100 8.87 -12.00 21.13
C GLU A 100 7.46 -12.30 20.61
N ASN A 101 7.38 -13.16 19.60
CA ASN A 101 6.12 -13.70 19.11
C ASN A 101 6.26 -15.21 18.90
N LYS A 102 5.85 -15.97 19.93
CA LYS A 102 6.00 -17.44 19.99
C LYS A 102 5.20 -18.17 18.92
N HIS A 103 4.04 -17.63 18.54
CA HIS A 103 3.18 -18.24 17.52
C HIS A 103 3.90 -18.32 16.16
N TYR A 104 4.66 -17.28 15.81
CA TYR A 104 5.39 -17.18 14.55
C TYR A 104 6.89 -17.49 14.67
N GLY A 105 7.38 -17.92 15.84
CA GLY A 105 8.80 -18.22 16.07
C GLY A 105 9.72 -17.00 15.90
N ILE A 106 9.26 -15.81 16.33
CA ILE A 106 10.04 -14.57 16.25
C ILE A 106 10.64 -14.29 17.63
N GLU A 107 11.96 -14.17 17.67
CA GLU A 107 12.71 -13.75 18.86
C GLU A 107 12.70 -12.22 19.01
N ALA A 108 12.79 -11.74 20.24
CA ALA A 108 12.89 -10.31 20.53
C ALA A 108 14.29 -9.74 20.23
N GLY A 109 14.38 -8.42 20.08
CA GLY A 109 15.66 -7.69 20.02
C GLY A 109 16.36 -7.72 18.66
N HIS A 110 15.71 -8.24 17.61
CA HIS A 110 16.28 -8.21 16.26
C HIS A 110 15.96 -6.88 15.58
N GLU A 111 17.00 -6.12 15.23
CA GLU A 111 16.88 -4.88 14.45
C GLU A 111 16.61 -5.18 12.98
N VAL A 112 15.61 -4.52 12.41
CA VAL A 112 15.22 -4.69 11.01
C VAL A 112 14.86 -3.35 10.37
N GLU A 113 15.48 -3.05 9.24
CA GLU A 113 15.05 -1.99 8.34
C GLU A 113 13.93 -2.52 7.45
N ILE A 114 12.78 -1.84 7.45
CA ILE A 114 11.65 -2.18 6.59
C ILE A 114 11.34 -1.01 5.66
N THR A 115 11.34 -1.29 4.35
CA THR A 115 10.81 -0.40 3.33
C THR A 115 9.37 -0.77 3.03
N TRP A 116 8.43 0.02 3.53
CA TRP A 116 7.01 -0.11 3.26
C TRP A 116 6.68 0.58 1.95
N VAL A 117 6.20 -0.17 0.95
CA VAL A 117 5.84 0.34 -0.36
C VAL A 117 4.33 0.20 -0.54
N TYR A 118 3.60 1.30 -0.52
CA TYR A 118 2.14 1.28 -0.67
C TYR A 118 1.77 1.42 -2.14
N ASN A 119 0.98 0.47 -2.66
CA ASN A 119 0.49 0.55 -4.03
C ASN A 119 -0.48 1.73 -4.16
N CYS A 120 -0.10 2.75 -4.91
CA CYS A 120 -0.85 4.00 -5.02
C CYS A 120 -0.54 4.65 -6.36
N ARG A 121 -1.52 5.38 -6.92
CA ARG A 121 -1.29 6.25 -8.07
C ARG A 121 -0.22 7.29 -7.77
N SER A 122 0.48 7.74 -8.80
CA SER A 122 1.55 8.72 -8.66
C SER A 122 1.44 9.82 -9.69
N SER A 123 1.31 11.05 -9.20
CA SER A 123 1.22 12.23 -10.08
C SER A 123 2.52 12.43 -10.89
N ALA A 124 3.68 12.14 -10.32
CA ALA A 124 4.96 12.26 -11.03
C ALA A 124 5.08 11.23 -12.15
N TRP A 125 4.63 10.00 -11.90
CA TRP A 125 4.59 8.94 -12.89
C TRP A 125 3.59 9.25 -14.01
N GLU A 126 2.36 9.66 -13.67
CA GLU A 126 1.32 10.04 -14.64
C GLU A 126 1.83 11.15 -15.59
N ARG A 127 2.53 12.17 -15.07
CA ARG A 127 3.15 13.23 -15.90
C ARG A 127 4.21 12.71 -16.88
N LYS A 128 4.88 11.60 -16.54
CA LYS A 128 5.94 10.99 -17.34
C LYS A 128 5.42 9.96 -18.35
N LEU A 129 4.15 9.59 -18.31
CA LEU A 129 3.54 8.76 -19.35
C LEU A 129 3.65 9.45 -20.72
N LYS A 130 4.04 8.68 -21.74
CA LYS A 130 4.12 9.15 -23.13
C LYS A 130 2.73 9.43 -23.69
N ASP A 131 1.79 8.51 -23.46
CA ASP A 131 0.39 8.66 -23.81
C ASP A 131 -0.31 9.63 -22.83
N LYS A 132 -0.59 10.84 -23.30
CA LYS A 132 -1.19 11.90 -22.49
C LYS A 132 -2.69 11.74 -22.29
N ASP A 133 -3.38 11.07 -23.21
CA ASP A 133 -4.80 10.83 -23.08
C ASP A 133 -5.05 9.69 -22.08
N LEU A 134 -4.19 8.68 -22.07
CA LEU A 134 -4.17 7.67 -21.02
C LEU A 134 -3.85 8.27 -19.65
N ALA A 135 -2.87 9.18 -19.56
CA ALA A 135 -2.57 9.88 -18.31
C ALA A 135 -3.77 10.68 -17.79
N LYS A 136 -4.49 11.40 -18.67
CA LYS A 136 -5.72 12.12 -18.32
C LYS A 136 -6.85 11.17 -17.90
N LEU A 137 -6.98 10.02 -18.56
CA LEU A 137 -7.99 9.01 -18.22
C LEU A 137 -7.75 8.45 -16.81
N ILE A 138 -6.50 8.10 -16.48
CA ILE A 138 -6.11 7.66 -15.13
C ILE A 138 -6.33 8.79 -14.12
N ALA A 139 -5.95 10.03 -14.46
CA ALA A 139 -6.12 11.20 -13.60
C ALA A 139 -7.56 11.37 -13.14
N LYS A 140 -8.50 11.27 -14.09
CA LYS A 140 -9.93 11.51 -13.93
C LYS A 140 -10.74 10.25 -13.61
N LYS A 141 -10.10 9.12 -13.32
CA LYS A 141 -10.80 7.86 -13.10
C LYS A 141 -11.75 7.99 -11.90
N LYS A 142 -12.92 7.37 -11.96
CA LYS A 142 -13.92 7.32 -10.89
C LYS A 142 -14.62 5.97 -10.95
N ARG A 143 -14.57 5.24 -9.84
CA ARG A 143 -15.07 3.86 -9.74
C ARG A 143 -16.53 3.68 -10.17
N LEU A 144 -17.38 4.68 -9.94
CA LEU A 144 -18.83 4.59 -10.15
C LEU A 144 -19.32 5.15 -11.49
N ILE A 145 -18.45 5.73 -12.32
CA ILE A 145 -18.88 6.36 -13.59
C ILE A 145 -18.98 5.33 -14.73
N GLY A 146 -18.27 4.20 -14.65
CA GLY A 146 -18.15 3.24 -15.75
C GLY A 146 -17.49 3.86 -17.00
N ASN A 147 -17.19 3.05 -18.00
CA ASN A 147 -16.63 3.47 -19.31
C ASN A 147 -15.20 4.06 -19.28
N GLN A 148 -14.36 3.67 -18.32
CA GLN A 148 -12.96 4.13 -18.23
C GLN A 148 -11.96 3.10 -18.73
N LYS A 149 -12.40 2.27 -19.69
CA LYS A 149 -11.60 1.19 -20.32
C LYS A 149 -11.06 0.16 -19.30
N GLY A 150 -11.80 -0.10 -18.21
CA GLY A 150 -11.35 -1.01 -17.15
C GLY A 150 -10.25 -0.41 -16.26
N LEU A 151 -10.10 0.92 -16.22
CA LEU A 151 -9.11 1.59 -15.38
C LEU A 151 -9.71 2.22 -14.13
N GLU A 152 -11.01 2.05 -13.90
CA GLU A 152 -11.78 2.55 -12.77
C GLU A 152 -11.09 2.27 -11.43
N ASP A 153 -10.62 1.03 -11.25
CA ASP A 153 -10.00 0.55 -10.03
C ASP A 153 -8.47 0.60 -10.06
N PHE A 154 -7.81 1.07 -11.13
CA PHE A 154 -6.35 1.15 -11.18
C PHE A 154 -5.77 1.95 -9.99
N PRO A 155 -4.69 1.52 -9.31
CA PRO A 155 -3.94 0.26 -9.43
C PRO A 155 -4.44 -0.85 -8.47
N HIS A 156 -5.65 -0.70 -7.93
CA HIS A 156 -6.30 -1.50 -6.89
C HIS A 156 -7.30 -2.52 -7.43
N TYR A 157 -7.01 -3.12 -8.58
CA TYR A 157 -7.89 -4.07 -9.25
C TYR A 157 -8.37 -5.19 -8.32
N GLY A 158 -9.62 -5.59 -8.51
CA GLY A 158 -10.22 -6.74 -7.86
C GLY A 158 -9.57 -8.04 -8.28
N THR A 159 -9.47 -8.98 -7.34
CA THR A 159 -8.99 -10.34 -7.63
C THR A 159 -10.00 -11.14 -8.45
N PHE A 160 -11.29 -10.87 -8.26
CA PHE A 160 -12.38 -11.60 -8.90
C PHE A 160 -13.29 -10.66 -9.66
N PHE A 161 -13.68 -11.07 -10.86
CA PHE A 161 -14.64 -10.37 -11.72
C PHE A 161 -14.25 -8.92 -12.09
N GLU A 162 -12.96 -8.59 -12.05
CA GLU A 162 -12.45 -7.30 -12.52
C GLU A 162 -12.79 -7.08 -14.00
N ASN A 163 -12.71 -8.14 -14.80
CA ASN A 163 -13.10 -8.14 -16.20
C ASN A 163 -14.12 -9.25 -16.46
N ILE A 164 -15.13 -8.95 -17.30
CA ILE A 164 -16.28 -9.84 -17.58
C ILE A 164 -15.84 -11.20 -18.16
N ARG A 165 -14.68 -11.28 -18.81
CA ARG A 165 -14.21 -12.46 -19.55
C ARG A 165 -13.28 -13.41 -18.78
N GLY A 166 -12.95 -13.13 -17.52
CA GLY A 166 -12.05 -14.00 -16.77
C GLY A 166 -12.17 -13.84 -15.26
N VAL A 167 -12.03 -14.94 -14.53
CA VAL A 167 -12.17 -14.96 -13.07
C VAL A 167 -11.08 -14.12 -12.39
N VAL A 168 -9.86 -14.08 -12.94
CA VAL A 168 -8.68 -13.36 -12.37
C VAL A 168 -7.88 -12.62 -13.46
N GLU A 169 -8.46 -12.41 -14.65
CA GLU A 169 -7.72 -11.90 -15.80
C GLU A 169 -7.71 -10.37 -15.85
N LEU A 170 -6.51 -9.77 -15.96
CA LEU A 170 -6.32 -8.37 -16.30
C LEU A 170 -6.08 -8.21 -17.79
N SER A 171 -6.63 -7.15 -18.39
CA SER A 171 -6.34 -6.79 -19.77
C SER A 171 -4.87 -6.40 -19.96
N LYS A 172 -4.42 -6.40 -21.22
CA LYS A 172 -3.05 -5.99 -21.59
C LYS A 172 -2.71 -4.58 -21.10
N VAL A 173 -3.66 -3.65 -21.19
CA VAL A 173 -3.46 -2.26 -20.74
C VAL A 173 -3.31 -2.20 -19.22
N GLN A 174 -4.20 -2.85 -18.47
CA GLN A 174 -4.14 -2.91 -17.00
C GLN A 174 -2.81 -3.51 -16.52
N THR A 175 -2.39 -4.63 -17.13
CA THR A 175 -1.13 -5.32 -16.79
C THR A 175 0.09 -4.46 -17.09
N ASN A 176 0.15 -3.83 -18.26
CA ASN A 176 1.26 -2.97 -18.65
C ASN A 176 1.36 -1.73 -17.75
N LEU A 177 0.23 -1.10 -17.42
CA LEU A 177 0.21 0.04 -16.51
C LEU A 177 0.65 -0.34 -15.11
N LEU A 178 0.15 -1.46 -14.57
CA LEU A 178 0.51 -1.93 -13.25
C LEU A 178 2.01 -2.23 -13.17
N THR A 179 2.53 -2.98 -14.14
CA THR A 179 3.98 -3.29 -14.23
C THR A 179 4.83 -2.03 -14.34
N ASN A 180 4.42 -1.07 -15.18
CA ASN A 180 5.16 0.18 -15.36
C ASN A 180 5.17 1.04 -14.09
N LEU A 181 4.03 1.15 -13.41
CA LEU A 181 3.92 1.86 -12.13
C LEU A 181 4.75 1.15 -11.05
N SER A 182 4.66 -0.18 -10.93
CA SER A 182 5.44 -0.96 -9.97
C SER A 182 6.94 -0.78 -10.18
N TYR A 183 7.41 -0.81 -11.43
CA TYR A 183 8.82 -0.53 -11.75
C TYR A 183 9.22 0.89 -11.35
N TRP A 184 8.39 1.89 -11.65
CA TRP A 184 8.64 3.28 -11.25
C TRP A 184 8.79 3.41 -9.73
N VAL A 185 7.87 2.80 -8.98
CA VAL A 185 7.86 2.85 -7.52
C VAL A 185 9.06 2.12 -6.94
N ALA A 186 9.37 0.90 -7.43
CA ALA A 186 10.53 0.14 -7.00
C ALA A 186 11.84 0.91 -7.23
N LYS A 187 12.01 1.52 -8.41
CA LYS A 187 13.20 2.34 -8.71
C LYS A 187 13.36 3.53 -7.76
N LYS A 188 12.26 4.07 -7.22
CA LYS A 188 12.28 5.17 -6.26
C LYS A 188 12.53 4.71 -4.83
N ALA A 189 11.87 3.63 -4.41
CA ALA A 189 11.97 3.10 -3.05
C ALA A 189 13.30 2.40 -2.78
N LEU A 190 13.86 1.73 -3.79
CA LEU A 190 15.04 0.88 -3.68
C LEU A 190 16.31 1.53 -4.24
N LYS A 191 16.31 2.86 -4.45
CA LYS A 191 17.44 3.56 -5.07
C LYS A 191 18.76 3.40 -4.28
N ASP A 192 18.65 3.15 -2.98
CA ASP A 192 19.77 3.06 -2.03
C ASP A 192 19.80 1.70 -1.29
N ILE A 193 19.25 0.64 -1.89
CA ILE A 193 19.39 -0.75 -1.44
C ILE A 193 20.35 -1.47 -2.38
#